data_AF-A0A0G1N5J2-F1
#
_entry.id   AF-A0A0G1N5J2-F1
#
_cell.length_a   1.000
_cell.length_b   1.000
_cell.length_c   1.000
_cell.angle_alpha   90.00
_cell.angle_beta   90.00
_cell.angle_gamma   90.00
#
_symmetry.space_group_name_H-M   'P 1'
#
loop_
_entity.id
_entity.type
_entity.pdbx_description
1 polymer ?
#
loop_
_entity_poly.entity_id
_entity_poly.type
_entity_poly.pdbx_seq_one_letter_code
_entity_poly.pdbx_strand_id
1 'polypeptide(L)' 'MRSLLIDTRTEKGDSLTERAMAVGTAIAGKATKLGITEVVFDRGGFRYQGNIAALADAARAAGLAF' A
#
# COMPACT_ATOMS: atom_id res chain seq x y z
N MET A 1 9.53 -9.78 -19.03
CA MET A 1 10.12 -9.08 -17.86
C MET A 1 8.99 -8.73 -16.91
N ARG A 2 8.80 -9.51 -15.84
CA ARG A 2 7.70 -9.30 -14.89
C ARG A 2 8.08 -8.07 -14.05
N SER A 3 7.38 -6.96 -14.26
CA SER A 3 7.62 -5.69 -13.58
C SER A 3 7.72 -5.90 -12.07
N LEU A 4 8.81 -5.45 -11.46
CA LEU A 4 9.00 -5.42 -10.00
C LEU A 4 8.25 -4.25 -9.35
N LEU A 5 7.57 -3.41 -10.14
CA LEU A 5 6.82 -2.25 -9.67
C LEU A 5 5.45 -2.69 -9.17
N ILE A 6 5.10 -2.27 -7.94
CA ILE A 6 3.73 -2.32 -7.44
C ILE A 6 3.01 -1.10 -8.02
N ASP A 7 1.97 -1.32 -8.81
CA ASP A 7 1.20 -0.26 -9.46
C ASP A 7 -0.31 -0.57 -9.35
N THR A 8 -1.08 0.41 -8.87
CA THR A 8 -2.55 0.37 -8.79
C THR A 8 -3.27 0.02 -10.10
N ARG A 9 -2.63 0.22 -11.26
CA ARG A 9 -3.17 -0.12 -12.58
C ARG A 9 -3.08 -1.61 -12.89
N THR A 10 -2.14 -2.30 -12.25
CA THR A 10 -1.85 -3.73 -12.48
C THR A 10 -2.25 -4.62 -11.32
N GLU A 11 -2.38 -4.08 -10.11
CA GLU A 11 -2.88 -4.82 -8.96
C GLU A 11 -4.36 -5.22 -9.13
N LYS A 12 -4.73 -6.38 -8.57
CA LYS A 12 -6.08 -6.94 -8.68
C LYS A 12 -7.08 -6.16 -7.83
N GLY A 13 -8.29 -6.01 -8.36
CA GLY A 13 -9.41 -5.33 -7.71
C GLY A 13 -10.33 -4.68 -8.74
N ASP A 14 -11.63 -4.74 -8.49
CA ASP A 14 -12.68 -4.22 -9.38
C ASP A 14 -12.90 -2.71 -9.15
N SER A 15 -12.59 -2.24 -7.93
CA SER A 15 -12.61 -0.81 -7.58
C SER A 15 -11.22 -0.22 -7.31
N LEU A 16 -11.13 1.11 -7.36
CA LEU A 16 -9.91 1.83 -6.96
C LEU A 16 -9.55 1.59 -5.49
N THR A 17 -10.55 1.42 -4.63
CA THR A 17 -10.34 1.13 -3.21
C THR A 17 -9.70 -0.24 -3.01
N GLU A 18 -10.20 -1.28 -3.67
CA GLU A 18 -9.64 -2.63 -3.59
C GLU A 18 -8.21 -2.69 -4.12
N ARG A 19 -7.94 -1.99 -5.23
CA ARG A 19 -6.58 -1.86 -5.77
C ARG A 19 -5.65 -1.13 -4.80
N ALA A 20 -6.13 -0.09 -4.12
CA ALA A 20 -5.35 0.62 -3.10
C ALA A 20 -5.00 -0.28 -1.91
N MET A 21 -5.95 -1.12 -1.45
CA MET A 21 -5.70 -2.12 -0.41
C MET A 21 -4.69 -3.18 -0.84
N ALA A 22 -4.82 -3.69 -2.07
CA ALA A 22 -3.88 -4.67 -2.64
C ALA A 22 -2.45 -4.09 -2.71
N VAL A 23 -2.31 -2.85 -3.18
CA VAL A 23 -1.03 -2.13 -3.19
C VAL A 23 -0.46 -1.96 -1.78
N GLY A 24 -1.28 -1.51 -0.81
CA GLY A 24 -0.83 -1.33 0.58
C GLY A 24 -0.27 -2.61 1.20
N THR A 25 -0.99 -3.73 1.01
CA THR A 25 -0.55 -5.07 1.45
C THR A 25 0.74 -5.49 0.76
N ALA A 26 0.84 -5.29 -0.55
CA ALA A 26 2.01 -5.67 -1.34
C ALA A 26 3.27 -4.86 -0.93
N ILE A 27 3.12 -3.56 -0.67
CA ILE A 27 4.22 -2.70 -0.21
C ILE A 27 4.72 -3.17 1.14
N ALA A 28 3.82 -3.37 2.12
CA ALA A 28 4.19 -3.85 3.44
C ALA A 28 4.88 -5.21 3.40
N GLY A 29 4.36 -6.16 2.60
CA GLY A 29 4.98 -7.46 2.41
C GLY A 29 6.37 -7.40 1.77
N LYS A 30 6.65 -6.41 0.89
CA LYS A 30 8.00 -6.21 0.35
C LYS A 30 8.93 -5.54 1.37
N ALA A 31 8.45 -4.51 2.06
CA ALA A 31 9.24 -3.78 3.05
C ALA A 31 9.68 -4.69 4.20
N THR A 32 8.74 -5.45 4.77
CA THR A 32 9.02 -6.41 5.86
C THR A 32 10.02 -7.49 5.46
N LYS A 33 9.95 -8.01 4.22
CA LYS A 33 10.95 -8.95 3.67
C LYS A 33 12.36 -8.35 3.56
N LEU A 34 12.46 -7.02 3.45
CA LEU A 34 13.70 -6.28 3.44
C LEU A 34 14.11 -5.80 4.85
N GLY A 35 13.37 -6.19 5.89
CA GLY A 35 13.62 -5.77 7.27
C GLY A 35 13.18 -4.35 7.60
N ILE A 36 12.38 -3.72 6.75
CA ILE A 36 11.83 -2.37 6.96
C ILE A 36 10.46 -2.52 7.61
N THR A 37 10.32 -2.06 8.85
CA THR A 37 9.08 -2.18 9.64
C THR A 37 8.49 -0.83 10.04
N GLU A 38 9.31 0.20 10.20
CA GLU A 38 8.87 1.54 10.60
C GLU A 38 9.15 2.54 9.48
N VAL A 39 8.12 3.28 9.06
CA VAL A 39 8.17 4.22 7.94
C VAL A 39 7.33 5.46 8.23
N VAL A 40 7.37 6.44 7.33
CA VAL A 40 6.42 7.56 7.33
C VAL A 40 5.48 7.40 6.15
N PHE A 41 4.17 7.48 6.40
CA PHE A 41 3.17 7.50 5.34
C PHE A 41 2.92 8.92 4.86
N ASP A 42 3.67 9.34 3.84
CA ASP A 42 3.47 10.63 3.18
C ASP A 42 2.25 10.58 2.24
N ARG A 43 1.23 11.35 2.60
CA ARG A 43 -0.01 11.50 1.85
C ARG A 43 0.02 12.62 0.81
N GLY A 44 1.16 13.28 0.58
CA GLY A 44 1.36 14.22 -0.54
C GLY A 44 0.34 15.37 -0.62
N GLY A 45 -0.21 15.81 0.52
CA GLY A 45 -1.25 16.84 0.58
C GLY A 45 -2.69 16.34 0.36
N PHE A 46 -2.91 15.06 0.05
CA PHE A 46 -4.25 14.48 -0.04
C PHE A 46 -4.88 14.34 1.35
N ARG A 47 -6.21 14.48 1.43
CA ARG A 47 -6.97 14.22 2.67
C ARG A 47 -6.88 12.73 3.01
N TYR A 48 -6.72 12.42 4.30
CA TYR A 48 -6.76 11.05 4.79
C TYR A 48 -8.20 10.53 4.78
N GLN A 49 -8.64 10.02 3.64
CA GLN A 49 -9.98 9.47 3.41
C GLN A 49 -9.97 8.57 2.17
N GLY A 50 -11.03 7.77 1.99
CA GLY A 50 -11.21 6.92 0.81
C GLY A 50 -9.99 6.04 0.54
N ASN A 51 -9.49 6.06 -0.71
CA ASN A 51 -8.37 5.22 -1.15
C ASN A 51 -7.08 5.45 -0.36
N ILE A 52 -6.83 6.66 0.13
CA ILE A 52 -5.62 6.97 0.91
C ILE A 52 -5.68 6.27 2.26
N ALA A 53 -6.84 6.32 2.93
CA ALA A 53 -7.07 5.61 4.18
C ALA A 53 -7.03 4.09 3.97
N ALA A 54 -7.71 3.58 2.93
CA ALA A 54 -7.74 2.15 2.62
C ALA A 54 -6.34 1.56 2.34
N LEU A 55 -5.47 2.29 1.64
CA LEU A 55 -4.08 1.89 1.42
C LEU A 55 -3.31 1.84 2.74
N ALA A 56 -3.42 2.90 3.56
CA ALA A 56 -2.75 2.99 4.84
C ALA A 56 -3.16 1.84 5.78
N ASP A 57 -4.46 1.59 5.91
CA ASP A 57 -4.99 0.56 6.79
C ASP A 57 -4.54 -0.84 6.33
N ALA A 58 -4.53 -1.11 5.02
CA ALA A 58 -4.02 -2.36 4.48
C ALA A 58 -2.51 -2.56 4.72
N ALA A 59 -1.70 -1.50 4.56
CA ALA A 59 -0.27 -1.56 4.82
C ALA A 59 0.03 -1.78 6.32
N ARG A 60 -0.75 -1.16 7.22
CA ARG A 60 -0.64 -1.39 8.68
C ARG A 60 -1.01 -2.81 9.07
N ALA A 61 -2.14 -3.32 8.54
CA ALA A 61 -2.57 -4.69 8.78
C ALA A 61 -1.53 -5.73 8.31
N ALA A 62 -0.75 -5.39 7.29
CA ALA A 62 0.33 -6.21 6.75
C ALA A 62 1.70 -6.00 7.43
N GLY A 63 1.76 -5.23 8.53
CA GLY A 63 2.91 -5.20 9.44
C GLY A 63 3.85 -4.00 9.30
N LEU A 64 3.47 -2.96 8.55
CA LEU A 64 4.18 -1.68 8.60
C LEU A 64 3.65 -0.81 9.75
N ALA A 65 4.56 -0.19 10.50
CA ALA A 65 4.27 0.80 11.53
C ALA A 65 4.49 2.22 10.97
N PHE A 66 3.45 3.05 11.05
CA PHE A 66 3.44 4.49 10.70
C PHE A 66 2.12 5.16 11.10
#